data_AF-A0AB74E8C2-F1
#
_entry.id   AF-A0AB74E8C2-F1
#
_cell.length_a   1.000
_cell.length_b   1.000
_cell.length_c   1.000
_cell.angle_alpha   90.00
_cell.angle_beta   90.00
_cell.angle_gamma   90.00
#
_symmetry.space_group_name_H-M   'P 1'
#
loop_
_entity.id
_entity.type
_entity.pdbx_description
1 polymer ?
#
loop_
_entity_poly.entity_id
_entity_poly.type
_entity_poly.pdbx_seq_one_letter_code
_entity_poly.pdbx_strand_id
1 'polypeptide(L)'
;MNLHAKDKTQHPENVELLSAQKPITDFKGLLTTIISAVVCFGIYHILPYSPDANKGIALLIFVAALWFTEAVHITVTALMVPILAVVLGFPDMDIKKAMADFSNPIIYIFFGGFALATALHMQRLDRKIAVSLLRLSRGNMKVAVLMLFLVTAFLSMWISNTATAAMMLPLAMGMLSHLDREKEHKTYVFLLLGIAYCASIGGLGTLVGSSARRPT
;
A
#
# COMPACT_ATOMS: atom_id res chain seq x y z
N MET A 1 -50.25 23.88 -11.95
CA MET A 1 -50.30 24.37 -10.55
C MET A 1 -50.70 23.14 -9.72
N ASN A 2 -49.87 22.41 -8.97
CA ASN A 2 -48.63 22.62 -8.19
C ASN A 2 -47.74 21.36 -8.39
N LEU A 3 -46.42 21.35 -8.63
CA LEU A 3 -45.22 21.83 -7.89
C LEU A 3 -45.16 21.47 -6.39
N HIS A 4 -44.15 20.66 -6.06
CA HIS A 4 -43.55 20.34 -4.75
C HIS A 4 -44.19 19.32 -3.80
N ALA A 5 -43.49 18.18 -3.63
CA ALA A 5 -42.99 17.60 -2.36
C ALA A 5 -42.68 16.10 -2.60
N LYS A 6 -41.54 15.51 -2.24
CA LYS A 6 -40.36 15.91 -1.49
C LYS A 6 -39.32 14.82 -1.74
N ASP A 7 -38.13 15.28 -2.13
CA ASP A 7 -36.87 14.55 -2.24
C ASP A 7 -36.69 13.51 -1.11
N LYS A 8 -36.72 12.23 -1.48
CA LYS A 8 -36.31 11.13 -0.59
C LYS A 8 -34.79 11.11 -0.59
N THR A 9 -34.19 11.90 0.31
CA THR A 9 -32.87 11.71 0.93
C THR A 9 -32.02 10.64 0.25
N GLN A 10 -31.49 10.93 -0.94
CA GLN A 10 -30.28 10.31 -1.42
C GLN A 10 -29.19 10.81 -0.50
N HIS A 11 -28.89 10.07 0.56
CA HIS A 11 -27.64 10.28 1.28
C HIS A 11 -26.55 10.09 0.25
N PRO A 12 -25.77 11.13 -0.07
CA PRO A 12 -24.84 11.02 -1.17
C PRO A 12 -23.74 10.02 -0.73
N GLU A 13 -23.38 9.05 -1.59
CA GLU A 13 -22.44 7.95 -1.29
C GLU A 13 -21.13 8.44 -0.65
N ASN A 14 -20.74 9.67 -0.96
CA ASN A 14 -19.58 10.33 -0.37
C ASN A 14 -19.68 10.48 1.17
N VAL A 15 -20.87 10.63 1.75
CA VAL A 15 -21.07 10.75 3.21
C VAL A 15 -20.90 9.40 3.92
N GLU A 16 -21.32 8.31 3.28
CA GLU A 16 -21.14 6.95 3.80
C GLU A 16 -19.65 6.55 3.75
N LEU A 17 -18.94 6.91 2.67
CA LEU A 17 -17.49 6.75 2.52
C LEU A 17 -16.70 7.56 3.56
N LEU A 18 -17.15 8.78 3.90
CA LEU A 18 -16.55 9.61 4.95
C LEU A 18 -16.75 9.01 6.35
N SER A 19 -17.89 8.38 6.60
CA SER A 19 -18.18 7.71 7.89
C SER A 19 -17.47 6.37 8.07
N ALA A 20 -17.08 5.71 6.96
CA ALA A 20 -16.33 4.47 6.96
C ALA A 20 -14.81 4.67 7.17
N GLN A 21 -14.32 5.90 7.11
CA GLN A 21 -12.94 6.20 7.47
C GLN A 21 -12.76 6.07 8.99
N LYS A 22 -12.06 5.00 9.39
CA LYS A 22 -11.63 4.78 10.78
C LYS A 22 -10.97 6.08 11.31
N PRO A 23 -11.33 6.57 12.51
CA PRO A 23 -10.82 7.84 13.03
C PRO A 23 -9.29 7.84 13.01
N ILE A 24 -8.71 8.97 12.60
CA ILE A 24 -7.27 9.19 12.36
C ILE A 24 -6.43 8.92 13.64
N THR A 25 -7.08 8.81 14.80
CA THR A 25 -6.44 8.36 16.04
C THR A 25 -7.34 7.34 16.73
N ASP A 26 -7.03 6.05 16.54
CA ASP A 26 -7.57 4.98 17.37
C ASP A 26 -6.99 5.15 18.77
N PHE A 27 -7.83 5.19 19.80
CA PHE A 27 -7.39 5.31 21.21
C PHE A 27 -6.33 4.24 21.55
N LYS A 28 -6.45 3.06 20.94
CA LYS A 28 -5.47 1.98 21.03
C LYS A 28 -4.11 2.35 20.44
N GLY A 29 -4.09 3.04 19.30
CA GLY A 29 -2.88 3.53 18.63
C GLY A 29 -2.14 4.60 19.44
N LEU A 30 -2.90 5.48 20.10
CA LEU A 30 -2.32 6.44 21.04
C LEU A 30 -1.67 5.73 22.24
N LEU A 31 -2.38 4.76 22.82
CA LEU A 31 -1.88 3.99 23.96
C LEU A 31 -0.60 3.22 23.61
N THR A 32 -0.56 2.53 22.47
CA THR A 32 0.63 1.78 22.02
C THR A 32 1.81 2.72 21.72
N THR A 33 1.56 3.91 21.20
CA THR A 33 2.60 4.93 20.99
C THR A 33 3.19 5.41 22.32
N ILE A 34 2.35 5.68 23.32
CA ILE A 34 2.79 6.09 24.67
C ILE A 34 3.59 4.97 25.33
N ILE A 35 3.10 3.73 25.29
CA ILE A 35 3.81 2.57 25.84
C ILE A 35 5.18 2.42 25.16
N SER A 36 5.24 2.54 23.83
CA SER A 36 6.50 2.43 23.08
C SER A 36 7.48 3.54 23.44
N ALA A 37 6.99 4.76 23.69
CA ALA A 37 7.81 5.88 24.14
C ALA A 37 8.38 5.65 25.55
N VAL A 38 7.56 5.15 26.48
CA VAL A 38 7.99 4.81 27.84
C VAL A 38 9.04 3.69 27.83
N VAL A 39 8.81 2.64 27.03
CA VAL A 39 9.76 1.54 26.85
C VAL A 39 11.09 2.06 26.28
N CYS A 40 11.05 2.94 25.28
CA CYS A 40 12.27 3.52 24.71
C CYS A 40 13.01 4.43 25.68
N PHE A 41 12.29 5.21 26.48
CA PHE A 41 12.88 6.01 27.55
C PHE A 41 13.58 5.14 28.60
N GLY A 42 12.96 4.03 29.01
CA GLY A 42 13.57 3.05 29.90
C GLY A 42 14.83 2.42 29.28
N ILE A 43 14.77 2.00 28.02
CA ILE A 43 15.91 1.41 27.29
C ILE A 43 17.08 2.40 27.18
N TYR A 44 16.81 3.67 26.88
CA TYR A 44 17.83 4.72 26.82
C TYR A 44 18.64 4.84 28.12
N HIS A 45 17.98 4.69 29.28
CA HIS A 45 18.61 4.76 30.60
C HIS A 45 19.27 3.46 31.06
N ILE A 46 18.85 2.30 30.55
CA ILE A 46 19.36 0.98 30.97
C ILE A 46 20.60 0.56 30.17
N LEU A 47 20.72 1.01 28.92
CA LEU A 47 21.81 0.59 28.04
C LEU A 47 23.19 1.15 28.48
N PRO A 48 24.24 0.32 28.59
CA PRO A 48 25.58 0.73 29.02
C PRO A 48 26.50 1.14 27.85
N TYR A 49 25.96 1.67 26.74
CA TYR A 49 26.76 2.13 25.59
C TYR A 49 26.96 3.65 25.60
N SER A 50 27.64 4.19 24.58
CA SER A 50 27.82 5.64 24.44
C SER A 50 26.45 6.35 24.32
N PRO A 51 26.34 7.61 24.79
CA PRO A 51 25.07 8.33 24.78
C PRO A 51 24.40 8.40 23.40
N ASP A 52 25.20 8.53 22.33
CA ASP A 52 24.70 8.58 20.96
C ASP A 52 24.25 7.20 20.44
N ALA A 53 24.95 6.13 20.83
CA ALA A 53 24.52 4.76 20.52
C ALA A 53 23.20 4.40 21.22
N ASN A 54 23.04 4.80 22.48
CA ASN A 54 21.79 4.61 23.22
C ASN A 54 20.62 5.34 22.57
N LYS A 55 20.81 6.60 22.13
CA LYS A 55 19.79 7.35 21.38
C LYS A 55 19.40 6.62 20.09
N GLY A 56 20.38 6.12 19.34
CA GLY A 56 20.18 5.38 18.09
C GLY A 56 19.34 4.13 18.28
N ILE A 57 19.69 3.31 19.27
CA ILE A 57 19.00 2.06 19.57
C ILE A 57 17.58 2.34 20.07
N ALA A 58 17.41 3.32 20.97
CA ALA A 58 16.09 3.70 21.47
C ALA A 58 15.17 4.20 20.34
N LEU A 59 15.66 5.09 19.47
CA LEU A 59 14.90 5.57 18.31
C LEU A 59 14.55 4.44 17.35
N LEU A 60 15.49 3.52 17.08
CA LEU A 60 15.26 2.38 16.20
C LEU A 60 14.17 1.45 16.75
N ILE A 61 14.21 1.13 18.04
CA ILE A 61 13.20 0.28 18.70
C ILE A 61 11.84 0.98 18.70
N PHE A 62 11.81 2.29 18.95
CA PHE A 62 10.57 3.08 18.91
C PHE A 62 9.89 3.02 17.55
N VAL A 63 10.65 3.28 16.49
CA VAL A 63 10.16 3.29 15.11
C VAL A 63 9.75 1.89 14.67
N ALA A 64 10.55 0.87 15.02
CA ALA A 64 10.21 -0.52 14.74
C ALA A 64 8.89 -0.93 15.42
N ALA A 65 8.70 -0.60 16.69
CA ALA A 65 7.46 -0.88 17.42
C ALA A 65 6.25 -0.21 16.76
N LEU A 66 6.37 1.07 16.37
CA LEU A 66 5.31 1.80 15.68
C LEU A 66 4.96 1.22 14.31
N TRP A 67 5.96 0.79 13.53
CA TRP A 67 5.73 0.14 12.24
C TRP A 67 5.10 -1.25 12.37
N PHE A 68 5.57 -2.09 13.28
CA PHE A 68 5.01 -3.43 13.46
C PHE A 68 3.58 -3.41 14.02
N THR A 69 3.27 -2.44 14.89
CA THR A 69 1.94 -2.33 15.49
C THR A 69 0.96 -1.53 14.63
N GLU A 70 1.44 -0.83 13.60
CA GLU A 70 0.68 0.15 12.80
C GLU A 70 -0.15 1.10 13.68
N ALA A 71 0.36 1.43 14.87
CA ALA A 71 -0.31 2.24 15.87
C ALA A 71 -0.65 3.65 15.35
N VAL A 72 0.24 4.17 14.52
CA VAL A 72 0.11 5.41 13.78
C VAL A 72 0.36 5.11 12.31
N HIS A 73 -0.30 5.83 11.41
CA HIS A 73 -0.12 5.66 9.97
C HIS A 73 1.36 5.68 9.57
N ILE A 74 1.78 4.74 8.72
CA ILE A 74 3.20 4.49 8.37
C ILE A 74 3.92 5.78 7.93
N THR A 75 3.25 6.64 7.16
CA THR A 75 3.80 7.94 6.72
C THR A 75 4.03 8.92 7.87
N VAL A 76 3.14 8.94 8.87
CA VAL A 76 3.30 9.80 10.04
C VAL A 76 4.48 9.31 10.89
N THR A 77 4.59 8.00 11.11
CA THR A 77 5.76 7.39 11.76
C THR A 77 7.05 7.73 11.03
N ALA A 78 7.06 7.67 9.69
CA ALA A 78 8.23 8.03 8.89
C ALA A 78 8.63 9.51 9.05
N LEU A 79 7.67 10.43 9.14
CA LEU A 79 7.94 11.85 9.40
C LEU A 79 8.38 12.14 10.84
N MET A 80 7.96 11.31 11.81
CA MET A 80 8.41 11.43 13.20
C MET A 80 9.90 11.12 13.38
N VAL A 81 10.46 10.20 12.59
CA VAL A 81 11.88 9.78 12.66
C VAL A 81 12.85 10.99 12.65
N PRO A 82 12.87 11.85 11.61
CA PRO A 82 13.79 12.98 11.53
C PRO A 82 13.51 14.04 12.61
N ILE A 83 12.24 14.24 13.00
CA ILE A 83 11.86 15.18 14.06
C ILE A 83 12.44 14.70 15.40
N LEU A 84 12.25 13.42 15.74
CA LEU A 84 12.78 12.82 16.96
C LEU A 84 14.30 12.79 16.96
N ALA A 85 14.93 12.55 15.80
CA ALA A 85 16.38 12.56 15.71
C ALA A 85 16.98 13.96 16.00
N VAL A 86 16.31 15.04 15.56
CA VAL A 86 16.69 16.42 15.94
C VAL A 86 16.40 16.69 17.42
N VAL A 87 15.24 16.29 17.94
CA VAL A 87 14.84 16.52 19.34
C VAL A 87 15.74 15.77 20.33
N LEU A 88 16.19 14.56 20.00
CA LEU A 88 17.14 13.77 20.79
C LEU A 88 18.57 14.34 20.73
N GLY A 89 18.82 15.33 19.87
CA GLY A 89 20.11 16.00 19.75
C GLY A 89 21.21 15.06 19.29
N PHE A 90 21.02 14.38 18.16
CA PHE A 90 22.12 13.67 17.50
C PHE A 90 23.20 14.66 17.04
N PRO A 91 24.49 14.30 17.15
CA PRO A 91 25.58 15.18 16.71
C PRO A 91 25.43 15.56 15.23
N ASP A 92 25.65 16.83 14.93
CA ASP A 92 25.60 17.42 13.57
C ASP A 92 24.26 17.32 12.82
N MET A 93 23.16 16.98 13.51
CA MET A 93 21.84 16.78 12.92
C MET A 93 20.92 18.01 13.08
N ASP A 94 20.88 18.83 12.03
CA ASP A 94 19.90 19.93 11.89
C ASP A 94 18.64 19.45 11.14
N ILE A 95 17.51 20.15 11.29
CA ILE A 95 16.24 19.87 10.60
C ILE A 95 16.45 19.76 9.09
N LYS A 96 17.26 20.65 8.50
CA LYS A 96 17.55 20.61 7.06
C LYS A 96 18.24 19.31 6.64
N LYS A 97 19.20 18.84 7.45
CA LYS A 97 19.92 17.59 7.17
C LYS A 97 19.03 16.37 7.41
N ALA A 98 18.25 16.36 8.48
CA ALA A 98 17.33 15.27 8.79
C ALA A 98 16.21 15.12 7.74
N MET A 99 15.78 16.21 7.12
CA MET A 99 14.79 16.22 6.03
C MET A 99 15.40 15.94 4.64
N ALA A 100 16.72 16.02 4.48
CA ALA A 100 17.37 15.88 3.17
C ALA A 100 17.09 14.52 2.52
N ASP A 101 16.97 13.46 3.32
CA ASP A 101 16.69 12.10 2.84
C ASP A 101 15.30 11.97 2.18
N PHE A 102 14.34 12.84 2.52
CA PHE A 102 13.04 12.89 1.85
C PHE A 102 13.11 13.47 0.43
N SER A 103 14.21 14.16 0.08
CA SER A 103 14.46 14.72 -1.25
C SER A 103 15.40 13.87 -2.09
N ASN A 104 15.54 12.58 -1.77
CA ASN A 104 16.38 11.67 -2.54
C ASN A 104 15.87 11.56 -4.00
N PRO A 105 16.76 11.65 -5.02
CA PRO A 105 16.40 11.48 -6.44
C PRO A 105 15.54 10.25 -6.74
N ILE A 106 15.76 9.17 -6.00
CA ILE A 106 15.02 7.91 -6.14
C ILE A 106 13.51 8.14 -5.84
N ILE A 107 13.18 8.93 -4.82
CA ILE A 107 11.79 9.26 -4.46
C ILE A 107 11.09 9.97 -5.62
N TYR A 108 11.78 10.89 -6.30
CA TYR A 108 11.23 11.57 -7.48
C TYR A 108 11.02 10.62 -8.68
N ILE A 109 11.89 9.63 -8.88
CA ILE A 109 11.72 8.59 -9.91
C ILE A 109 10.47 7.73 -9.60
N PHE A 110 10.29 7.32 -8.35
CA PHE A 110 9.08 6.61 -7.91
C PHE A 110 7.83 7.45 -8.14
N PHE A 111 7.88 8.74 -7.77
CA PHE A 111 6.76 9.66 -7.99
C PHE A 111 6.40 9.79 -9.48
N GLY A 112 7.39 9.96 -10.36
CA GLY A 112 7.17 9.98 -11.81
C GLY A 112 6.59 8.67 -12.34
N GLY A 113 7.08 7.53 -11.86
CA GLY A 113 6.56 6.20 -12.19
C GLY A 113 5.09 6.02 -11.78
N PHE A 114 4.74 6.41 -10.54
CA PHE A 114 3.36 6.35 -10.05
C PHE A 114 2.43 7.32 -10.77
N ALA A 115 2.91 8.53 -11.11
CA ALA A 115 2.14 9.49 -11.90
C ALA A 115 1.81 8.93 -13.28
N LEU A 116 2.80 8.32 -13.97
CA LEU A 116 2.59 7.66 -15.26
C LEU A 116 1.63 6.46 -15.13
N ALA A 117 1.83 5.60 -14.14
CA ALA A 117 0.95 4.46 -13.87
C ALA A 117 -0.50 4.90 -13.64
N THR A 118 -0.69 5.96 -12.85
CA THR A 118 -2.00 6.54 -12.57
C THR A 118 -2.62 7.13 -13.84
N ALA A 119 -1.85 7.82 -14.68
CA ALA A 119 -2.35 8.34 -15.95
C ALA A 119 -2.84 7.21 -16.89
N LEU A 120 -2.09 6.11 -16.98
CA LEU A 120 -2.49 4.93 -17.76
C LEU A 120 -3.77 4.29 -17.22
N HIS A 121 -3.89 4.21 -15.89
CA HIS A 121 -5.08 3.70 -15.20
C HIS A 121 -6.32 4.58 -15.41
N MET A 122 -6.17 5.91 -15.28
CA MET A 122 -7.25 6.88 -15.51
C MET A 122 -7.76 6.82 -16.96
N GLN A 123 -6.87 6.60 -17.92
CA GLN A 123 -7.23 6.37 -19.34
C GLN A 123 -7.79 4.97 -19.62
N ARG A 124 -7.83 4.09 -18.60
CA ARG A 124 -8.23 2.68 -18.67
C ARG A 124 -7.45 1.88 -19.71
N LEU A 125 -6.21 2.30 -20.01
CA LEU A 125 -5.38 1.63 -21.01
C LEU A 125 -4.93 0.26 -20.50
N ASP A 126 -4.56 0.18 -19.23
CA ASP A 126 -4.31 -1.05 -18.48
C ASP A 126 -5.47 -2.07 -18.62
N ARG A 127 -6.71 -1.64 -18.43
CA ARG A 127 -7.90 -2.48 -18.59
C ARG A 127 -8.10 -2.93 -20.02
N LYS A 128 -7.89 -2.04 -21.00
CA LYS A 128 -7.99 -2.40 -22.43
C LYS A 128 -6.95 -3.44 -22.82
N ILE A 129 -5.71 -3.30 -22.36
CA ILE A 129 -4.63 -4.27 -22.57
C ILE A 129 -5.01 -5.61 -21.96
N ALA A 130 -5.47 -5.61 -20.70
CA ALA A 130 -5.86 -6.84 -20.00
C ALA A 130 -6.98 -7.60 -20.71
N VAL A 131 -8.07 -6.90 -21.09
CA VAL A 131 -9.20 -7.51 -21.79
C VAL A 131 -8.79 -7.99 -23.18
N SER A 132 -7.94 -7.24 -23.90
CA SER A 132 -7.45 -7.64 -25.23
C SER A 132 -6.62 -8.92 -25.18
N LEU A 133 -5.68 -9.03 -24.23
CA LEU A 133 -4.90 -10.25 -24.03
C LEU A 133 -5.76 -11.44 -23.62
N LEU A 134 -6.80 -11.23 -22.81
CA LEU A 134 -7.72 -12.31 -22.43
C LEU A 134 -8.60 -12.77 -23.60
N ARG A 135 -9.02 -11.87 -24.49
CA ARG A 135 -9.75 -12.27 -25.71
C ARG A 135 -8.93 -13.20 -26.61
N LEU A 136 -7.59 -13.16 -26.51
CA LEU A 136 -6.71 -14.06 -27.24
C LEU A 136 -6.79 -15.53 -26.77
N SER A 137 -7.35 -15.80 -25.57
CA SER A 137 -7.48 -17.16 -25.03
C SER A 137 -8.50 -18.04 -25.77
N ARG A 138 -9.30 -17.47 -26.68
CA ARG A 138 -10.25 -18.18 -27.56
C ARG A 138 -11.20 -19.15 -26.82
N GLY A 139 -11.59 -18.82 -25.60
CA GLY A 139 -12.60 -19.57 -24.83
C GLY A 139 -12.07 -20.78 -24.05
N ASN A 140 -10.76 -21.05 -24.03
CA ASN A 140 -10.20 -22.10 -23.17
C ASN A 140 -9.92 -21.54 -21.77
N MET A 141 -10.62 -22.08 -20.76
CA MET A 141 -10.52 -21.63 -19.36
C MET A 141 -9.09 -21.75 -18.79
N LYS A 142 -8.36 -22.82 -19.11
CA LYS A 142 -6.98 -23.01 -18.61
C LYS A 142 -6.04 -21.93 -19.13
N VAL A 143 -6.17 -21.60 -20.43
CA VAL A 143 -5.38 -20.54 -21.08
C VAL A 143 -5.80 -19.16 -20.58
N ALA A 144 -7.09 -18.94 -20.34
CA ALA A 144 -7.59 -17.69 -19.79
C ALA A 144 -7.01 -17.40 -18.40
N VAL A 145 -6.96 -18.41 -17.53
CA VAL A 145 -6.39 -18.28 -16.18
C VAL A 145 -4.89 -17.99 -16.24
N LEU A 146 -4.14 -18.70 -17.09
CA LEU A 146 -2.71 -18.45 -17.26
C LEU A 146 -2.44 -17.03 -17.81
N MET A 147 -3.22 -16.60 -18.81
CA MET A 147 -3.14 -15.24 -19.35
C MET A 147 -3.48 -14.20 -18.28
N LEU A 148 -4.49 -14.45 -17.45
CA LEU A 148 -4.86 -13.55 -16.36
C LEU A 148 -3.70 -13.37 -15.38
N PHE A 149 -3.03 -14.44 -14.99
CA PHE A 149 -1.84 -14.39 -14.12
C PHE A 149 -0.67 -13.64 -14.75
N LEU A 150 -0.39 -13.91 -16.04
CA LEU A 150 0.69 -13.26 -16.76
C LEU A 150 0.43 -11.76 -16.93
N VAL A 151 -0.79 -11.38 -17.31
CA VAL A 151 -1.23 -9.99 -17.42
C VAL A 151 -1.20 -9.30 -16.07
N THR A 152 -1.61 -9.97 -15.00
CA THR A 152 -1.56 -9.43 -13.63
C THR A 152 -0.11 -9.12 -13.25
N ALA A 153 0.81 -10.07 -13.45
CA ALA A 153 2.22 -9.87 -13.16
C ALA A 153 2.84 -8.75 -14.02
N PHE A 154 2.49 -8.71 -15.31
CA PHE A 154 2.94 -7.66 -16.22
C PHE A 154 2.41 -6.30 -15.77
N LEU A 155 1.12 -6.11 -15.54
CA LEU A 155 0.60 -4.81 -15.13
C LEU A 155 1.13 -4.37 -13.76
N SER A 156 1.37 -5.30 -12.83
CA SER A 156 1.93 -4.99 -11.51
C SER A 156 3.38 -4.52 -11.51
N MET A 157 4.11 -4.72 -12.61
CA MET A 157 5.45 -4.13 -12.77
C MET A 157 5.40 -2.61 -12.99
N TRP A 158 4.31 -2.06 -13.51
CA TRP A 158 4.19 -0.61 -13.75
C TRP A 158 3.18 0.06 -12.83
N ILE A 159 2.21 -0.69 -12.30
CA ILE A 159 1.13 -0.22 -11.41
C ILE A 159 1.35 -0.75 -9.99
N SER A 160 0.82 -0.07 -8.97
CA SER A 160 0.80 -0.58 -7.59
C SER A 160 0.12 -1.95 -7.50
N ASN A 161 0.72 -2.89 -6.77
CA ASN A 161 0.20 -4.25 -6.55
C ASN A 161 -1.27 -4.26 -6.10
N THR A 162 -1.63 -3.35 -5.18
CA THR A 162 -3.00 -3.23 -4.66
C THR A 162 -3.98 -2.78 -5.74
N ALA A 163 -3.58 -1.81 -6.57
CA ALA A 163 -4.42 -1.32 -7.66
C ALA A 163 -4.59 -2.38 -8.77
N THR A 164 -3.51 -3.10 -9.10
CA THR A 164 -3.56 -4.21 -10.07
C THR A 164 -4.50 -5.32 -9.61
N ALA A 165 -4.39 -5.75 -8.35
CA ALA A 165 -5.28 -6.78 -7.79
C ALA A 165 -6.75 -6.34 -7.80
N ALA A 166 -7.04 -5.10 -7.40
CA ALA A 166 -8.38 -4.53 -7.43
C ALA A 166 -8.94 -4.45 -8.87
N MET A 167 -8.11 -4.13 -9.87
CA MET A 167 -8.53 -4.09 -11.27
C MET A 167 -8.83 -5.49 -11.83
N MET A 168 -8.06 -6.50 -11.42
CA MET A 168 -8.22 -7.89 -11.88
C MET A 168 -9.41 -8.60 -11.27
N LEU A 169 -9.84 -8.18 -10.07
CA LEU A 169 -10.94 -8.82 -9.35
C LEU A 169 -12.25 -8.86 -10.17
N PRO A 170 -12.74 -7.77 -10.80
CA PRO A 170 -13.92 -7.84 -11.68
C PRO A 170 -13.74 -8.77 -12.89
N LEU A 171 -12.54 -8.84 -13.48
CA LEU A 171 -12.28 -9.73 -14.62
C LEU A 171 -12.29 -11.19 -14.18
N ALA A 172 -11.66 -11.50 -13.05
CA ALA A 172 -11.66 -12.82 -12.44
C ALA A 172 -13.08 -13.28 -12.09
N MET A 173 -13.89 -12.40 -11.48
CA MET A 173 -15.29 -12.68 -11.17
C MET A 173 -16.11 -12.91 -12.45
N GLY A 174 -15.86 -12.15 -13.52
CA GLY A 174 -16.47 -12.37 -14.83
C GLY A 174 -16.14 -13.75 -15.42
N MET A 175 -14.89 -14.19 -15.31
CA MET A 175 -14.49 -15.54 -15.76
C MET A 175 -15.11 -16.65 -14.92
N LEU A 176 -15.18 -16.46 -13.60
CA LEU A 176 -15.72 -17.42 -12.66
C LEU A 176 -17.26 -17.50 -12.71
N SER A 177 -17.95 -16.48 -13.22
CA SER A 177 -19.42 -16.43 -13.28
C SER A 177 -20.11 -17.60 -14.00
N HIS A 178 -19.39 -18.31 -14.86
CA HIS A 178 -19.88 -19.48 -15.58
C HIS A 178 -19.66 -20.81 -14.81
N LEU A 179 -19.01 -20.76 -13.64
CA LEU A 179 -18.71 -21.90 -12.78
C LEU A 179 -19.59 -21.88 -11.53
N ASP A 180 -20.08 -23.05 -11.15
CA ASP A 180 -20.87 -23.25 -9.93
C ASP A 180 -20.01 -23.03 -8.68
N ARG A 181 -20.34 -22.00 -7.89
CA ARG A 181 -19.57 -21.57 -6.71
C ARG A 181 -19.39 -22.66 -5.66
N GLU A 182 -20.40 -23.51 -5.46
CA GLU A 182 -20.38 -24.52 -4.40
C GLU A 182 -19.54 -25.73 -4.80
N LYS A 183 -19.60 -26.14 -6.06
CA LYS A 183 -18.85 -27.30 -6.57
C LYS A 183 -17.40 -26.96 -6.90
N GLU A 184 -17.14 -25.75 -7.36
CA GLU A 184 -15.83 -25.31 -7.88
C GLU A 184 -15.11 -24.32 -6.93
N HIS A 185 -15.38 -24.35 -5.62
CA HIS A 185 -14.78 -23.43 -4.65
C HIS A 185 -13.25 -23.39 -4.73
N LYS A 186 -12.60 -24.54 -4.96
CA LYS A 186 -11.13 -24.63 -5.12
C LYS A 186 -10.64 -23.79 -6.31
N THR A 187 -11.39 -23.77 -7.41
CA THR A 187 -11.09 -23.00 -8.61
C THR A 187 -11.22 -21.48 -8.36
N TYR A 188 -12.21 -21.06 -7.56
CA TYR A 188 -12.35 -19.67 -7.12
C TYR A 188 -11.15 -19.22 -6.28
N VAL A 189 -10.81 -19.99 -5.24
CA VAL A 189 -9.70 -19.68 -4.34
C VAL A 189 -8.37 -19.69 -5.10
N PHE A 190 -8.14 -20.68 -5.97
CA PHE A 190 -6.95 -20.77 -6.81
C PHE A 190 -6.78 -19.52 -7.70
N LEU A 191 -7.86 -19.06 -8.35
CA LEU A 191 -7.78 -17.91 -9.23
C LEU A 191 -7.50 -16.61 -8.44
N LEU A 192 -8.25 -16.38 -7.37
CA LEU A 192 -8.11 -15.15 -6.57
C LEU A 192 -6.75 -15.08 -5.87
N LEU A 193 -6.31 -16.20 -5.27
CA LEU A 193 -5.01 -16.29 -4.63
C LEU A 193 -3.87 -16.17 -5.66
N GLY A 194 -4.03 -16.80 -6.82
CA GLY A 194 -3.07 -16.70 -7.92
C GLY A 194 -2.89 -15.26 -8.40
N ILE A 195 -3.98 -14.48 -8.56
CA ILE A 195 -3.91 -13.05 -8.90
C ILE A 195 -3.13 -12.27 -7.83
N ALA A 196 -3.42 -12.51 -6.54
CA ALA A 196 -2.72 -11.84 -5.45
C ALA A 196 -1.20 -12.12 -5.43
N TYR A 197 -0.81 -13.39 -5.65
CA TYR A 197 0.60 -13.77 -5.77
C TYR A 197 1.24 -13.18 -7.03
N CYS A 198 0.58 -13.26 -8.19
CA CYS A 198 1.11 -12.72 -9.43
C CYS A 198 1.28 -11.19 -9.39
N ALA A 199 0.35 -10.47 -8.76
CA ALA A 199 0.52 -9.03 -8.53
C ALA A 199 1.76 -8.75 -7.67
N SER A 200 1.91 -9.49 -6.57
CA SER A 200 3.06 -9.33 -5.67
C SER A 200 4.40 -9.66 -6.34
N ILE A 201 4.46 -10.74 -7.12
CA ILE A 201 5.66 -11.16 -7.87
C ILE A 201 5.96 -10.19 -9.02
N GLY A 202 4.92 -9.72 -9.72
CA GLY A 202 5.03 -8.73 -10.78
C GLY A 202 5.66 -7.42 -10.30
N GLY A 203 5.25 -6.94 -9.11
CA GLY A 203 5.87 -5.78 -8.49
C GLY A 203 7.38 -5.90 -8.33
N LEU A 204 7.90 -7.10 -8.01
CA LEU A 204 9.35 -7.34 -7.86
C LEU A 204 10.13 -7.24 -9.19
N GLY A 205 9.44 -7.19 -10.32
CA GLY A 205 10.03 -7.18 -11.66
C GLY A 205 10.71 -5.86 -12.06
N THR A 206 10.30 -4.72 -11.48
CA THR A 206 10.87 -3.41 -11.84
C THR A 206 11.15 -2.56 -10.60
N LEU A 207 12.05 -1.59 -10.77
CA LEU A 207 12.36 -0.57 -9.76
C LEU A 207 11.12 0.23 -9.34
N VAL A 208 10.11 0.39 -10.22
CA VAL A 208 8.89 1.16 -9.93
C VAL A 208 7.85 0.32 -9.17
N GLY A 209 7.76 -0.98 -9.45
CA GLY A 209 6.79 -1.90 -8.85
C GLY A 209 7.15 -2.40 -7.45
N SER A 210 8.43 -2.36 -7.05
CA SER A 210 8.87 -2.74 -5.70
C SER A 210 10.12 -1.98 -5.27
N SER A 211 10.00 -1.27 -4.15
CA SER A 211 11.03 -0.40 -3.54
C SER A 211 12.33 -1.10 -3.10
N ALA A 212 12.44 -2.42 -3.25
CA ALA A 212 13.47 -3.23 -2.61
C ALA A 212 14.72 -3.54 -3.47
N ARG A 213 14.76 -3.21 -4.77
CA ARG A 213 15.86 -3.65 -5.66
C ARG A 213 16.78 -2.50 -6.07
N ARG A 214 17.93 -2.37 -5.39
CA ARG A 214 19.06 -1.51 -5.77
C ARG A 214 20.10 -2.36 -6.53
N PRO A 215 20.52 -2.02 -7.76
CA PRO A 215 21.82 -2.44 -8.25
C PRO A 215 22.87 -1.55 -7.56
N THR A 216 23.79 -2.19 -6.84
CA THR A 216 25.01 -1.57 -6.29
C THR A 216 25.87 -0.98 -7.38
#